data_AF-A0A521HTV5-F1
#
_entry.id   AF-A0A521HTV5-F1
#
_cell.length_a   1.000
_cell.length_b   1.000
_cell.length_c   1.000
_cell.angle_alpha   90.00
_cell.angle_beta   90.00
_cell.angle_gamma   90.00
#
_symmetry.space_group_name_H-M   'P 1'
#
loop_
_entity.id
_entity.type
_entity.pdbx_description
1 polymer ?
#
loop_
_entity_poly.entity_id
_entity_poly.type
_entity_poly.pdbx_seq_one_letter_code
_entity_poly.pdbx_strand_id
1 'polypeptide(L)'
;MATPAGAVAHAIALVIALGAAACAHAAPAPWHVWRSKLDGHEICRQTTAGPGWERARGPFRDSRCLRPQDYDRRQFNWQEKRVDESQRTIKLPSKTPSEE
;
A
#
# COMPACT_ATOMS: atom_id res chain seq x y z
N MET A 1 1.51 -44.98 32.46
CA MET A 1 2.92 -44.62 32.18
C MET A 1 2.99 -44.15 30.74
N ALA A 2 3.07 -42.84 30.49
CA ALA A 2 3.22 -42.31 29.14
C ALA A 2 4.64 -42.61 28.65
N THR A 3 4.77 -43.21 27.47
CA THR A 3 6.07 -43.55 26.90
C THR A 3 6.83 -42.28 26.50
N PRO A 4 8.15 -42.19 26.73
CA PRO A 4 8.93 -40.97 26.45
C PRO A 4 8.90 -40.58 24.96
N ALA A 5 8.71 -41.56 24.06
CA ALA A 5 8.56 -41.33 22.62
C ALA A 5 7.33 -40.50 22.25
N GLY A 6 6.21 -40.65 22.98
CA GLY A 6 4.99 -39.86 22.74
C GLY A 6 5.17 -38.39 23.10
N ALA A 7 5.86 -38.11 24.22
CA ALA A 7 6.12 -36.74 24.66
C ALA A 7 7.04 -35.98 23.68
N VAL A 8 8.07 -36.64 23.15
CA VAL A 8 8.97 -36.05 22.15
C VAL A 8 8.27 -35.80 20.82
N ALA A 9 7.44 -36.74 20.35
CA ALA A 9 6.66 -36.56 19.12
C ALA A 9 5.67 -35.38 19.22
N HIS A 10 5.01 -35.22 20.38
CA HIS A 10 4.14 -34.08 20.63
C HIS A 10 4.88 -32.75 20.69
N ALA A 11 6.07 -32.71 21.31
CA ALA A 11 6.90 -31.51 21.35
C ALA A 11 7.33 -31.07 19.94
N ILE A 12 7.75 -32.01 19.09
CA ILE A 12 8.13 -31.73 17.70
C ILE A 12 6.94 -31.20 16.90
N ALA A 13 5.78 -31.84 17.00
CA ALA A 13 4.57 -31.39 16.30
C ALA A 13 4.17 -29.97 16.72
N LEU A 14 4.30 -29.63 18.01
CA LEU A 14 3.95 -28.32 18.54
C LEU A 14 4.92 -27.23 18.07
N VAL A 15 6.23 -27.52 18.01
CA VAL A 15 7.24 -26.60 17.45
C VAL A 15 6.98 -26.33 15.97
N ILE A 16 6.65 -27.36 15.18
CA ILE A 16 6.32 -27.21 13.76
C ILE A 16 5.05 -26.36 13.58
N ALA A 17 4.01 -26.60 14.37
CA ALA A 17 2.77 -25.84 14.31
C ALA A 17 2.96 -24.35 14.65
N LEU A 18 3.75 -24.05 15.69
CA LEU A 18 4.07 -22.67 16.08
C LEU A 18 4.94 -21.97 15.04
N GLY A 19 5.93 -22.67 14.47
CA GLY A 19 6.76 -22.14 13.39
C GLY A 19 5.94 -21.82 12.13
N ALA A 20 5.00 -22.69 11.76
CA ALA A 20 4.11 -22.45 10.63
C ALA A 20 3.17 -21.26 10.83
N ALA A 21 2.65 -21.06 12.06
CA ALA A 21 1.79 -19.92 12.38
C ALA A 21 2.52 -18.56 12.29
N ALA A 22 3.82 -18.52 12.66
CA ALA A 22 4.63 -17.30 12.60
C ALA A 22 4.89 -16.81 11.16
N CYS A 23 4.78 -17.68 10.15
CA CYS A 23 4.99 -17.32 8.76
C CYS A 23 3.75 -16.68 8.09
N ALA A 24 2.58 -16.70 8.74
CA ALA A 24 1.34 -16.18 8.19
C ALA A 24 1.29 -14.63 8.23
N HIS A 25 1.88 -13.98 7.23
CA HIS A 25 1.81 -12.52 7.06
C HIS A 25 0.58 -12.16 6.24
N ALA A 26 -0.51 -11.74 6.90
CA ALA A 26 -1.68 -11.19 6.23
C ALA A 26 -1.42 -9.72 5.85
N ALA A 27 -1.64 -9.36 4.59
CA ALA A 27 -1.68 -7.96 4.21
C ALA A 27 -2.84 -7.26 4.94
N PRO A 28 -2.69 -5.99 5.35
CA PRO A 28 -3.78 -5.23 5.95
C PRO A 28 -4.96 -5.16 4.99
N ALA A 29 -6.15 -5.46 5.48
CA ALA A 29 -7.37 -5.49 4.67
C ALA A 29 -7.64 -4.11 4.04
N PRO A 30 -7.96 -4.05 2.73
CA PRO A 30 -8.22 -2.79 2.05
C PRO A 30 -9.55 -2.17 2.50
N TRP A 31 -9.59 -0.85 2.52
CA TRP A 31 -10.78 -0.06 2.78
C TRP A 31 -11.39 0.44 1.47
N HIS A 32 -12.72 0.53 1.42
CA HIS A 32 -13.45 1.00 0.23
C HIS A 32 -14.47 2.07 0.62
N VAL A 33 -14.70 2.99 -0.30
CA VAL A 33 -15.87 3.87 -0.22
C VAL A 33 -17.05 3.12 -0.81
N TRP A 34 -18.08 2.96 0.01
CA TRP A 34 -19.38 2.42 -0.38
C TRP A 34 -20.35 3.57 -0.53
N ARG A 35 -21.08 3.59 -1.64
CA ARG A 35 -22.16 4.53 -1.91
C ARG A 35 -23.50 3.82 -1.79
N SER A 36 -24.43 4.41 -1.06
CA SER A 36 -25.78 3.92 -0.96
C SER A 36 -26.51 4.14 -2.28
N LYS A 37 -27.18 3.10 -2.75
CA LYS A 37 -27.97 3.13 -3.99
C LYS A 37 -29.27 3.93 -3.83
N LEU A 38 -29.71 4.17 -2.58
CA LEU A 38 -30.97 4.84 -2.28
C LEU A 38 -30.85 6.36 -2.30
N ASP A 39 -29.81 6.89 -1.66
CA ASP A 39 -29.64 8.32 -1.37
C ASP A 39 -28.27 8.86 -1.82
N GLY A 40 -27.37 8.00 -2.31
CA GLY A 40 -26.02 8.40 -2.72
C GLY A 40 -25.07 8.68 -1.56
N HIS A 41 -25.47 8.40 -0.30
CA HIS A 41 -24.61 8.63 0.85
C HIS A 41 -23.35 7.75 0.78
N GLU A 42 -22.20 8.29 1.19
CA GLU A 42 -20.92 7.59 1.10
C GLU A 42 -20.34 7.28 2.46
N ILE A 43 -19.87 6.04 2.65
CA ILE A 43 -19.21 5.58 3.88
C ILE A 43 -17.92 4.83 3.58
N CYS A 44 -16.94 4.89 4.47
CA CYS A 44 -15.70 4.11 4.36
C CYS A 44 -15.81 2.81 5.17
N ARG A 45 -15.62 1.65 4.52
CA ARG A 45 -15.67 0.33 5.17
C ARG A 45 -14.84 -0.72 4.43
N GLN A 46 -14.25 -1.66 5.17
CA GLN A 46 -13.51 -2.80 4.57
C GLN A 46 -14.44 -3.75 3.81
N THR A 47 -15.58 -4.09 4.41
CA THR A 47 -16.58 -5.02 3.85
C THR A 47 -17.82 -4.29 3.34
N THR A 48 -18.61 -4.95 2.48
CA THR A 48 -19.87 -4.39 1.98
C THR A 48 -20.82 -4.04 3.13
N ALA A 49 -21.50 -2.90 3.01
CA ALA A 49 -22.55 -2.49 3.94
C ALA A 49 -23.92 -3.12 3.63
N GLY A 50 -24.01 -3.97 2.61
CA GLY A 50 -25.20 -4.75 2.26
C GLY A 50 -25.62 -4.59 0.79
N PRO A 51 -26.73 -5.22 0.37
CA PRO A 51 -27.20 -5.20 -1.02
C PRO A 51 -27.52 -3.80 -1.56
N GLY A 52 -27.93 -2.88 -0.67
CA GLY A 52 -28.24 -1.49 -0.98
C GLY A 52 -27.01 -0.59 -1.20
N TRP A 53 -25.80 -1.14 -1.16
CA TRP A 53 -24.57 -0.37 -1.33
C TRP A 53 -23.81 -0.85 -2.58
N GLU A 54 -23.13 0.08 -3.23
CA GLU A 54 -22.20 -0.19 -4.33
C GLU A 54 -20.82 0.37 -4.00
N ARG A 55 -19.78 -0.26 -4.54
CA ARG A 55 -18.40 0.21 -4.34
C ARG A 55 -18.15 1.40 -5.25
N ALA A 56 -17.89 2.57 -4.68
CA ALA A 56 -17.65 3.81 -5.43
C ALA A 56 -16.17 4.11 -5.66
N ARG A 57 -15.30 3.93 -4.65
CA ARG A 57 -13.86 4.22 -4.73
C ARG A 57 -13.02 3.24 -3.89
N GLY A 58 -11.71 3.25 -4.13
CA GLY A 58 -10.70 2.45 -3.43
C GLY A 58 -10.05 1.40 -4.32
N PRO A 59 -9.11 0.60 -3.78
CA PRO A 59 -8.83 0.40 -2.35
C PRO A 59 -7.99 1.50 -1.67
N PHE A 60 -8.23 1.70 -0.38
CA PHE A 60 -7.50 2.60 0.53
C PHE A 60 -6.84 1.82 1.66
N ARG A 61 -5.83 2.42 2.31
CA ARG A 61 -5.08 1.76 3.41
C ARG A 61 -5.52 2.17 4.80
N ASP A 62 -6.36 3.18 4.91
CA ASP A 62 -6.84 3.71 6.17
C ASP A 62 -8.36 3.70 6.26
N SER A 63 -8.86 3.65 7.50
CA SER A 63 -10.29 3.62 7.84
C SER A 63 -11.06 4.87 7.48
N ARG A 64 -10.38 5.94 7.06
CA ARG A 64 -10.99 7.19 6.61
C ARG A 64 -11.00 7.30 5.09
N CYS A 65 -10.48 6.31 4.37
CA CYS A 65 -10.38 6.28 2.92
C CYS A 65 -9.64 7.52 2.35
N LEU A 66 -8.59 7.98 3.05
CA LEU A 66 -7.83 9.17 2.65
C LEU A 66 -6.61 8.82 1.78
N ARG A 67 -5.96 7.68 2.03
CA ARG A 67 -4.73 7.26 1.35
C ARG A 67 -4.98 6.07 0.42
N PRO A 68 -4.87 6.27 -0.91
CA PRO A 68 -4.97 5.17 -1.87
C PRO A 68 -3.98 4.03 -1.59
N GLN A 69 -4.38 2.79 -1.85
CA GLN A 69 -3.50 1.63 -1.65
C GLN A 69 -2.26 1.67 -2.56
N ASP A 70 -2.37 2.30 -3.72
CA ASP A 70 -1.27 2.48 -4.67
C ASP A 70 -0.36 3.68 -4.38
N TYR A 71 -0.55 4.40 -3.28
CA TYR A 71 0.26 5.59 -2.96
C TYR A 71 1.78 5.31 -2.92
N ASP A 72 2.22 4.13 -2.46
CA ASP A 72 3.65 3.78 -2.39
C ASP A 72 4.24 3.53 -3.77
N ARG A 73 3.43 2.98 -4.69
CA ARG A 73 3.83 2.78 -6.08
C ARG A 73 3.98 4.11 -6.81
N ARG A 74 3.21 5.13 -6.43
CA ARG A 74 3.31 6.47 -7.03
C ARG A 74 4.43 7.32 -6.45
N GLN A 75 4.73 7.20 -5.15
CA GLN A 75 5.82 7.98 -4.54
C GLN A 75 7.22 7.56 -5.01
N PHE A 76 7.42 6.30 -5.41
CA PHE A 76 8.70 5.81 -5.95
C PHE A 76 8.78 5.81 -7.49
N ASN A 77 8.02 6.66 -8.20
CA ASN A 77 8.32 6.93 -9.61
C ASN A 77 9.39 8.04 -9.75
N TRP A 78 10.65 7.68 -9.49
CA TRP A 78 11.82 8.53 -9.78
C TRP A 78 12.20 8.56 -11.27
N GLN A 79 11.54 7.79 -12.13
CA GLN A 79 12.03 7.44 -13.47
C GLN A 79 11.30 8.14 -14.62
N GLU A 80 10.52 9.19 -14.39
CA GLU A 80 9.91 9.94 -15.50
C GLU A 80 9.78 11.44 -15.26
N LYS A 81 10.74 12.03 -14.53
CA LYS A 81 11.18 13.37 -14.92
C LYS A 81 12.48 13.19 -15.67
N ARG A 82 12.37 12.93 -16.98
CA ARG A 82 13.42 13.33 -17.91
C ARG A 82 13.66 14.81 -17.64
N VAL A 83 14.72 15.12 -16.91
CA VAL A 83 15.35 16.44 -17.00
C VAL A 83 15.60 16.59 -18.48
N ASP A 84 14.85 17.49 -19.12
CA ASP A 84 15.11 17.83 -20.51
C ASP A 84 16.53 18.40 -20.54
N GLU A 85 17.46 17.63 -21.10
CA GLU A 85 18.87 17.97 -21.24
C GLU A 85 19.05 19.36 -21.90
N SER A 86 18.08 19.83 -22.70
CA SER A 86 18.09 21.16 -23.31
C SER A 86 18.04 22.32 -22.30
N GLN A 87 17.60 22.06 -21.06
CA GLN A 87 17.52 23.08 -20.01
C GLN A 87 18.86 23.28 -19.28
N ARG A 88 19.91 22.49 -19.56
CA ARG A 88 21.23 22.62 -18.89
C ARG A 88 22.08 23.79 -19.37
N THR A 89 21.76 24.44 -20.48
CA THR A 89 22.47 25.66 -20.91
C THR A 89 21.83 26.90 -20.30
N ILE A 90 22.15 27.20 -19.04
CA ILE A 90 22.15 28.58 -18.58
C ILE A 90 23.20 29.31 -19.43
N LYS A 91 22.76 30.07 -20.44
CA LYS A 91 23.63 31.02 -21.14
C LYS A 91 24.05 32.08 -20.11
N LEU A 92 25.25 31.94 -19.54
CA LEU A 92 25.87 33.05 -18.84
C LEU A 92 26.02 34.20 -19.87
N PRO A 93 25.60 35.43 -19.56
CA PRO A 93 25.86 36.55 -20.44
C PRO A 93 27.38 36.72 -20.58
N SER A 94 27.85 36.62 -21.82
CA SER A 94 29.22 36.92 -22.20
C SER A 94 29.54 38.37 -21.84
N LYS A 95 30.56 38.56 -21.01
CA LYS A 95 31.17 39.87 -20.75
C LYS A 95 31.72 40.42 -22.06
N THR A 96 31.06 41.39 -22.67
CA THR A 96 31.65 42.20 -23.74
C THR A 96 32.70 43.13 -23.13
N PRO A 97 33.91 43.23 -23.71
CA PRO A 97 34.86 44.27 -23.35
C PRO A 97 34.39 45.57 -24.03
N SER A 98 34.05 46.59 -23.26
CA SER A 98 33.93 47.95 -23.77
C SER A 98 35.35 48.53 -23.90
N GLU A 99 35.79 48.70 -25.15
CA GLU A 99 36.80 49.68 -25.54
C GLU A 99 36.36 51.07 -25.04
N GLU A 100 37.22 51.74 -24.26
CA GLU A 100 37.59 53.16 -24.36
C GLU A 100 38.98 53.36 -23.73
#